data_AF-A0A350D3U0-F1
#
_entry.id   AF-A0A350D3U0-F1
#
_cell.length_a   1.000
_cell.length_b   1.000
_cell.length_c   1.000
_cell.angle_alpha   90.00
_cell.angle_beta   90.00
_cell.angle_gamma   90.00
#
_symmetry.space_group_name_H-M   'P 1'
#
loop_
_entity.id
_entity.type
_entity.pdbx_description
1 polymer ?
#
loop_
_entity_poly.entity_id
_entity_poly.type
_entity_poly.pdbx_seq_one_letter_code
_entity_poly.pdbx_strand_id
1 'polypeptide(L)' 'MSQPDKQDGPNKIKHLIGVMSGKGGVGKSTVTYLTALALKQKDYKVGILDADITGASIPRMMHLPKYEMKVAGV' A
#
# COMPACT_ATOMS: atom_id res chain seq x y z
N MET A 1 -21.07 -6.19 -28.04
CA MET A 1 -19.98 -7.09 -27.57
C MET A 1 -19.64 -6.71 -26.15
N SER A 2 -20.28 -7.39 -25.19
CA SER A 2 -19.99 -7.28 -23.76
C SER A 2 -18.63 -7.94 -23.48
N GLN A 3 -17.72 -7.19 -22.84
CA GLN A 3 -16.44 -7.73 -22.39
C GLN A 3 -16.70 -8.89 -21.40
N PRO A 4 -15.86 -9.94 -21.43
CA PRO A 4 -16.07 -11.12 -20.59
C PRO A 4 -15.86 -10.75 -19.12
N ASP A 5 -16.73 -11.27 -18.27
CA ASP A 5 -16.62 -11.19 -16.81
C ASP A 5 -15.22 -11.63 -16.37
N LYS A 6 -14.41 -10.66 -15.91
CA LYS A 6 -13.16 -10.97 -15.23
C LYS A 6 -13.53 -11.78 -13.99
N GLN A 7 -12.99 -12.99 -13.89
CA GLN A 7 -13.12 -13.83 -12.70
C GLN A 7 -12.67 -13.03 -11.48
N ASP A 8 -13.64 -12.56 -10.70
CA ASP A 8 -13.43 -12.00 -9.38
C ASP A 8 -13.01 -13.15 -8.46
N GLY A 9 -11.71 -13.48 -8.48
CA GLY A 9 -11.09 -14.11 -7.32
C GLY A 9 -11.36 -13.24 -6.07
N PRO A 10 -11.15 -13.75 -4.84
CA PRO A 10 -11.48 -13.03 -3.60
C PRO A 10 -10.81 -11.65 -3.44
N ASN A 11 -9.94 -11.28 -4.38
CA ASN A 11 -9.17 -10.07 -4.39
C ASN A 11 -9.94 -8.92 -5.08
N LYS A 12 -10.67 -8.14 -4.28
CA LYS A 12 -11.48 -6.98 -4.71
C LYS A 12 -10.66 -5.75 -5.17
N ILE A 13 -9.37 -5.92 -5.47
CA ILE A 13 -8.44 -4.84 -5.84
C ILE A 13 -8.52 -4.60 -7.34
N LYS A 14 -9.00 -3.40 -7.73
CA LYS A 14 -9.15 -3.02 -9.16
C LYS A 14 -7.83 -2.66 -9.84
N HIS A 15 -6.89 -2.08 -9.09
CA HIS A 15 -5.61 -1.59 -9.59
C HIS A 15 -4.49 -1.90 -8.60
N LEU A 16 -3.37 -2.43 -9.08
CA LEU A 16 -2.16 -2.69 -8.31
C LEU A 16 -1.01 -1.85 -8.88
N ILE A 17 -0.39 -1.02 -8.05
CA ILE A 17 0.71 -0.12 -8.45
C ILE A 17 1.96 -0.54 -7.69
N GLY A 18 3.00 -0.95 -8.42
CA GLY A 18 4.32 -1.25 -7.85
C GLY A 18 5.19 0.01 -7.84
N VAL A 19 5.72 0.37 -6.67
CA VAL A 19 6.71 1.45 -6.52
C VAL A 19 8.04 0.82 -6.15
N MET A 20 9.05 0.97 -7.01
CA MET A 20 10.37 0.33 -6.87
C MET A 20 11.49 1.37 -6.96
N SER A 21 12.66 1.04 -6.40
CA SER A 21 13.89 1.84 -6.54
C SER A 21 15.09 0.92 -6.64
N GLY A 22 16.07 1.31 -7.47
CA GLY A 22 17.37 0.63 -7.57
C GLY A 22 18.37 0.98 -6.44
N LYS A 23 18.09 1.99 -5.62
CA LYS A 23 18.96 2.44 -4.51
C LYS A 23 18.16 2.85 -3.27
N GLY A 24 18.76 2.69 -2.08
CA GLY A 24 18.19 3.19 -0.82
C GLY A 24 18.20 4.73 -0.76
N GLY A 25 17.23 5.32 -0.06
CA GLY A 25 17.21 6.77 0.20
C GLY A 25 16.65 7.67 -0.90
N VAL A 26 16.19 7.13 -2.04
CA VAL A 26 15.66 7.95 -3.16
C VAL A 26 14.25 8.51 -2.92
N GLY A 27 13.63 8.24 -1.77
CA GLY A 27 12.27 8.69 -1.46
C GLY A 27 11.13 7.80 -1.99
N LYS A 28 11.40 6.53 -2.31
CA LYS A 28 10.38 5.55 -2.76
C LYS A 28 9.11 5.58 -1.89
N SER A 29 9.30 5.48 -0.57
CA SER A 29 8.21 5.43 0.41
C SER A 29 7.43 6.75 0.45
N THR A 30 8.12 7.88 0.29
CA THR A 30 7.51 9.22 0.21
C THR A 30 6.60 9.32 -1.01
N VAL A 31 7.06 8.87 -2.18
CA VAL A 31 6.27 8.85 -3.41
C VAL A 31 5.06 7.93 -3.26
N THR A 32 5.22 6.75 -2.66
CA THR A 32 4.10 5.83 -2.38
C THR A 32 3.04 6.51 -1.50
N TYR A 33 3.45 7.15 -0.41
CA TYR A 33 2.54 7.83 0.51
C TYR A 33 1.80 9.00 -0.14
N LEU A 34 2.52 9.89 -0.84
CA LEU A 34 1.92 11.04 -1.52
C LEU A 34 0.95 10.62 -2.63
N THR A 35 1.29 9.56 -3.36
CA THR A 35 0.39 8.99 -4.38
C THR A 35 -0.88 8.43 -3.76
N ALA A 36 -0.76 7.68 -2.67
CA ALA A 36 -1.90 7.15 -1.96
C ALA A 36 -2.79 8.26 -1.36
N LEU A 37 -2.18 9.31 -0.82
CA LEU A 37 -2.88 10.49 -0.31
C LEU A 37 -3.66 11.21 -1.43
N ALA A 38 -3.03 11.45 -2.59
CA ALA A 38 -3.68 12.08 -3.73
C ALA A 38 -4.85 11.25 -4.27
N LEU A 39 -4.72 9.92 -4.34
CA LEU A 39 -5.82 9.02 -4.71
C LEU A 39 -6.93 9.03 -3.66
N LYS A 40 -6.58 9.09 -2.37
CA LYS A 40 -7.55 9.17 -1.29
C LYS A 40 -8.34 10.48 -1.32
N GLN A 41 -7.69 11.61 -1.64
CA GLN A 41 -8.33 12.92 -1.84
C GLN A 41 -9.30 12.94 -3.02
N LYS A 42 -9.16 12.02 -3.98
CA LYS A 42 -10.09 11.81 -5.09
C LYS A 42 -11.15 10.73 -4.78
N ASP A 43 -11.38 10.43 -3.51
CA ASP A 43 -12.36 9.46 -3.00
C ASP A 43 -12.15 7.99 -3.41
N TYR A 44 -10.95 7.62 -3.87
CA TYR A 44 -10.65 6.21 -4.12
C TYR A 44 -10.44 5.44 -2.79
N LYS A 45 -10.80 4.15 -2.80
CA LYS A 45 -10.38 3.19 -1.77
C LYS A 45 -8.94 2.78 -2.07
N VAL A 46 -8.03 3.17 -1.19
CA VAL A 46 -6.59 2.96 -1.36
C VAL A 46 -6.05 2.20 -0.15
N GLY A 47 -5.19 1.22 -0.41
CA GLY A 47 -4.37 0.55 0.59
C GLY A 47 -2.90 0.65 0.18
N ILE A 48 -2.02 0.69 1.17
CA ILE A 48 -0.57 0.60 0.96
C ILE A 48 -0.11 -0.72 1.57
N LEU A 49 0.58 -1.53 0.77
CA LEU A 49 1.32 -2.70 1.26
C LEU A 49 2.80 -2.33 1.27
N ASP A 50 3.36 -2.13 2.48
CA ASP A 50 4.78 -1.85 2.64
C ASP A 50 5.55 -3.17 2.76
N ALA A 51 6.34 -3.50 1.74
CA ALA A 51 7.22 -4.67 1.70
C ALA A 51 8.69 -4.27 1.90
N ASP A 52 9.00 -3.03 2.28
CA ASP A 52 10.36 -2.60 2.58
C ASP A 52 10.87 -3.28 3.88
N ILE A 53 11.66 -4.33 3.71
CA ILE A 53 12.28 -5.11 4.80
C ILE A 53 13.21 -4.25 5.67
N THR A 54 13.85 -3.23 5.09
CA THR A 54 14.92 -2.45 5.73
C THR A 54 14.44 -1.24 6.55
N GLY A 55 13.14 -0.94 6.55
CA GLY A 55 12.60 0.08 7.43
C GLY A 55 11.15 0.43 7.12
N ALA A 56 10.26 0.10 8.06
CA ALA A 56 8.86 0.50 8.09
C ALA A 56 8.73 2.04 8.15
N SER A 57 8.95 2.69 7.02
CA SER A 57 9.00 4.13 6.85
C SER A 57 7.60 4.70 6.60
N ILE A 58 6.73 3.93 5.94
CA ILE A 58 5.35 4.34 5.64
C ILE A 58 4.49 4.40 6.92
N PRO A 59 4.47 3.39 7.82
CA PRO A 59 3.71 3.48 9.06
C PRO A 59 4.11 4.67 9.94
N ARG A 60 5.41 4.99 9.95
CA ARG A 60 5.95 6.17 10.64
C ARG A 60 5.47 7.47 9.99
N MET A 61 5.51 7.60 8.66
CA MET A 61 4.98 8.79 7.96
C MET A 61 3.49 8.99 8.18
N MET A 62 2.73 7.90 8.25
CA MET A 62 1.29 7.94 8.50
C MET A 62 0.93 8.20 9.97
N HIS A 63 1.93 8.40 10.86
CA HIS A 63 1.74 8.56 12.31
C HIS A 63 0.82 7.48 12.91
N LEU A 64 0.86 6.26 12.37
CA LEU A 64 0.02 5.19 12.87
C LEU A 64 0.49 4.80 14.28
N PRO A 65 -0.45 4.54 15.21
CA PRO A 65 -0.09 4.01 16.51
C PRO A 65 0.73 2.74 16.30
N LYS A 66 1.74 2.53 17.16
CA LYS A 66 2.49 1.26 17.16
C LYS A 66 1.46 0.14 17.29
N TYR A 67 1.39 -0.71 16.27
CA TYR A 67 0.62 -1.94 16.39
C TYR A 67 1.31 -2.79 17.46
N GLU A 68 0.63 -3.03 18.57
CA GLU A 68 0.98 -4.15 19.42
C GLU A 68 0.80 -5.41 18.58
N MET A 69 1.91 -6.10 18.34
CA MET A 69 1.87 -7.43 17.77
C MET A 69 1.20 -8.34 18.79
N LYS A 70 -0.11 -8.54 18.64
CA LYS A 70 -0.81 -9.62 19.32
C LYS A 70 -0.39 -10.92 18.66
N VAL A 71 0.45 -11.69 19.35
CA VAL A 71 0.75 -13.07 18.96
C VAL A 71 -0.55 -13.84 19.14
N ALA A 72 -1.18 -14.22 18.04
CA ALA A 72 -2.34 -15.10 18.07
C ALA A 72 -1.86 -16.50 18.45
N GLY A 73 -1.90 -16.81 19.74
CA GLY A 73 -1.60 -18.13 20.28
C GLY A 73 -0.57 -18.12 21.41
N VAL A 74 -1.03 -17.75 22.62
CA VAL A 74 -0.65 -18.40 23.87
C VAL A 74 -1.88 -18.42 24.78
#